data_AF-A0A524E168-F1
#
_entry.id   AF-A0A524E168-F1
#
_cell.length_a   1.000
_cell.length_b   1.000
_cell.length_c   1.000
_cell.angle_alpha   90.00
_cell.angle_beta   90.00
_cell.angle_gamma   90.00
#
_symmetry.space_group_name_H-M   'P 1'
#
loop_
_entity.id
_entity.type
_entity.pdbx_description
1 polymer ?
#
loop_
_entity_poly.entity_id
_entity_poly.type
_entity_poly.pdbx_seq_one_letter_code
_entity_poly.pdbx_strand_id
1 'polypeptide(L)'
;MSLTPSAIYQEFQNHYLDKQSAIQFLLTLIENSENNSIRLQSINYLELIGFENDRSLNDKLYHFFENLLISDVSREIRKKAAHILKKKFQDKALYPIKWAIRYETDYECLITIIKTLEKIESEQSKEILTEEIMKLKKRKFIDDNQNYTNKRFKESLDKLFSRRKISDLTNQEMAQIIINYKTIRALIHKFYTIFFQWEDGVISELDLSEIGWNIWNVWRQKYSDRIIDICEIIGLKNLSHLKILDLSNNRIKHIKDLKELKELTNLSISNNRIDDPKNIEYLKQMYSLRYLDISGNKVVKSIDRHEFGGIDIILYKGLPPLV
;
A
#
# COMPACT_ATOMS: atom_id res chain seq x y z
N MET A 1 35.61 15.33 -14.97
CA MET A 1 34.92 14.03 -14.87
C MET A 1 33.55 14.27 -14.28
N SER A 2 32.48 13.68 -14.81
CA SER A 2 31.20 13.71 -14.10
C SER A 2 31.33 12.85 -12.85
N LEU A 3 31.25 13.47 -11.67
CA LEU A 3 31.22 12.75 -10.40
C LEU A 3 29.90 11.97 -10.33
N THR A 4 29.97 10.67 -10.63
CA THR A 4 28.82 9.76 -10.46
C THR A 4 28.75 9.30 -9.01
N PRO A 5 27.54 8.95 -8.50
CA PRO A 5 27.41 8.45 -7.13
C PRO A 5 28.29 7.22 -6.85
N SER A 6 28.43 6.33 -7.83
CA SER A 6 29.27 5.13 -7.74
C SER A 6 30.76 5.47 -7.70
N ALA A 7 31.21 6.47 -8.48
CA ALA A 7 32.61 6.90 -8.45
C ALA A 7 32.98 7.49 -7.09
N ILE A 8 32.12 8.35 -6.53
CA ILE A 8 32.32 8.92 -5.18
C ILE A 8 32.44 7.81 -4.13
N TYR A 9 31.55 6.82 -4.18
CA TYR A 9 31.60 5.71 -3.23
C TYR A 9 32.86 4.85 -3.41
N GLN A 10 33.29 4.58 -4.65
CA GLN A 10 34.52 3.85 -4.92
C GLN A 10 35.77 4.59 -4.41
N GLU A 11 35.87 5.90 -4.63
CA GLU A 11 36.97 6.70 -4.11
C GLU A 11 37.02 6.70 -2.58
N PHE A 12 35.85 6.75 -1.93
CA PHE A 12 35.74 6.59 -0.48
C PHE A 12 36.22 5.20 -0.01
N GLN A 13 35.78 4.12 -0.66
CA GLN A 13 36.20 2.75 -0.33
C GLN A 13 37.71 2.54 -0.52
N ASN A 14 38.30 3.19 -1.53
CA ASN A 14 39.72 3.12 -1.81
C ASN A 14 40.57 4.09 -0.95
N HIS A 15 39.97 4.80 0.00
CA HIS A 15 40.62 5.79 0.87
C HIS A 15 41.24 7.00 0.13
N TYR A 16 40.86 7.25 -1.13
CA TYR A 16 41.25 8.44 -1.87
C TYR A 16 40.37 9.66 -1.55
N LEU A 17 39.22 9.41 -0.94
CA LEU A 17 38.26 10.43 -0.54
C LEU A 17 37.87 10.20 0.93
N ASP A 18 37.99 11.24 1.76
CA ASP A 18 37.56 11.15 3.14
C ASP A 18 36.03 11.09 3.26
N LYS A 19 35.58 10.61 4.42
CA LYS A 19 34.15 10.40 4.71
C LYS A 19 33.32 11.68 4.57
N GLN A 20 33.82 12.81 5.05
CA GLN A 20 33.08 14.07 5.07
C GLN A 20 32.92 14.62 3.65
N SER A 21 33.99 14.58 2.87
CA SER A 21 33.97 14.98 1.45
C SER A 21 33.06 14.08 0.62
N ALA A 22 33.11 12.76 0.83
CA ALA A 22 32.23 11.80 0.15
C ALA A 22 30.75 12.10 0.44
N ILE A 23 30.39 12.31 1.71
CA ILE A 23 29.02 12.67 2.09
C ILE A 23 28.61 14.00 1.45
N GLN A 24 29.48 15.01 1.49
CA GLN A 24 29.16 16.32 0.92
C GLN A 24 28.93 16.25 -0.60
N PHE A 25 29.73 15.50 -1.35
CA PHE A 25 29.50 15.32 -2.78
C PHE A 25 28.19 14.58 -3.07
N LEU A 26 27.87 13.54 -2.30
CA LEU A 26 26.59 12.83 -2.45
C LEU A 26 25.40 13.75 -2.15
N LEU A 27 25.47 14.57 -1.09
CA LEU A 27 24.44 15.57 -0.79
C LEU A 27 24.26 16.56 -1.94
N THR A 28 25.36 17.09 -2.48
CA THR A 28 25.31 18.01 -3.63
C THR A 28 24.65 17.36 -4.86
N LEU A 29 24.92 16.07 -5.13
CA LEU A 29 24.24 15.35 -6.21
C LEU A 29 22.74 15.18 -5.96
N ILE A 30 22.32 14.98 -4.70
CA ILE A 30 20.90 14.84 -4.36
C ILE A 30 20.15 16.17 -4.53
N GLU A 31 20.77 17.29 -4.18
CA GLU A 31 20.14 18.62 -4.26
C GLU A 31 20.06 19.16 -5.69
N ASN A 32 21.11 18.94 -6.49
CA ASN A 32 21.27 19.65 -7.77
C ASN A 32 20.98 18.80 -9.01
N SER A 33 20.77 17.48 -8.86
CA SER A 33 20.43 16.63 -9.99
C SER A 33 18.92 16.63 -10.24
N GLU A 34 18.50 16.84 -11.48
CA GLU A 34 17.12 16.60 -11.92
C GLU A 34 16.81 15.09 -12.12
N ASN A 35 17.86 14.25 -12.14
CA ASN A 35 17.71 12.81 -12.38
C ASN A 35 17.49 12.06 -11.06
N ASN A 36 16.24 11.66 -10.81
CA ASN A 36 15.86 10.90 -9.62
C ASN A 36 16.63 9.59 -9.42
N SER A 37 17.14 8.95 -10.48
CA SER A 37 17.98 7.75 -10.36
C SER A 37 19.33 8.07 -9.73
N ILE A 38 19.98 9.17 -10.17
CA ILE A 38 21.23 9.66 -9.57
C ILE A 38 21.01 10.03 -8.11
N ARG A 39 19.95 10.81 -7.83
CA ARG A 39 19.61 11.22 -6.46
C ARG A 39 19.38 10.01 -5.55
N LEU A 40 18.60 9.03 -6.00
CA LEU A 40 18.31 7.83 -5.22
C LEU A 40 19.56 6.97 -5.00
N GLN A 41 20.41 6.84 -6.02
CA GLN A 41 21.69 6.14 -5.91
C GLN A 41 22.62 6.85 -4.90
N SER A 42 22.67 8.18 -4.92
CA SER A 42 23.44 8.96 -3.95
C SER A 42 22.95 8.74 -2.52
N ILE A 43 21.63 8.73 -2.30
CA ILE A 43 21.05 8.44 -0.98
C ILE A 43 21.43 7.03 -0.50
N ASN A 44 21.39 6.04 -1.40
CA ASN A 44 21.80 4.67 -1.06
C ASN A 44 23.27 4.59 -0.66
N TYR A 45 24.17 5.25 -1.37
CA TYR A 45 25.59 5.29 -0.98
C TYR A 45 25.81 6.07 0.31
N LEU A 46 25.08 7.15 0.54
CA LEU A 46 25.15 7.90 1.80
C LEU A 46 24.77 7.00 2.99
N GLU A 47 23.77 6.13 2.81
CA GLU A 47 23.39 5.13 3.81
C GLU A 47 24.49 4.07 4.05
N LEU A 48 25.17 3.62 2.98
CA LEU A 48 26.27 2.64 3.08
C LEU A 48 27.52 3.20 3.75
N ILE A 49 27.84 4.49 3.53
CA ILE A 49 28.96 5.17 4.19
C ILE A 49 28.72 5.28 5.70
N GLY A 50 27.46 5.50 6.09
CA GLY A 50 27.03 5.68 7.48
C GLY A 50 27.54 6.97 8.11
N PHE A 51 26.89 7.50 9.15
CA PHE A 51 27.20 8.84 9.68
C PHE A 51 27.01 8.94 11.21
N GLU A 52 27.08 7.82 11.91
CA GLU A 52 26.61 7.69 13.30
C GLU A 52 27.47 8.39 14.36
N ASN A 53 28.77 8.56 14.13
CA ASN A 53 29.71 9.01 15.16
C ASN A 53 29.91 10.54 15.24
N ASP A 54 29.28 11.32 14.35
CA ASP A 54 29.42 12.78 14.31
C ASP A 54 28.07 13.47 14.60
N ARG A 55 27.97 14.11 15.77
CA ARG A 55 26.73 14.78 16.21
C ARG A 55 26.35 15.94 15.29
N SER A 56 27.31 16.75 14.84
CA SER A 56 27.02 17.90 13.98
C SER A 56 26.52 17.46 12.60
N LEU A 57 27.17 16.43 12.05
CA LEU A 57 26.76 15.84 10.78
C LEU A 57 25.39 15.17 10.88
N ASN A 58 25.11 14.48 11.99
CA ASN A 58 23.82 13.86 12.25
C ASN A 58 22.67 14.88 12.23
N ASP A 59 22.83 16.04 12.88
CA ASP A 59 21.79 17.07 12.90
C ASP A 59 21.58 17.70 11.51
N LYS A 60 22.66 17.95 10.76
CA LYS A 60 22.56 18.41 9.36
C LYS A 60 21.82 17.39 8.48
N LEU A 61 22.17 16.11 8.60
CA LEU A 61 21.55 15.03 7.82
C LEU A 61 20.09 14.78 8.23
N TYR A 62 19.75 14.94 9.50
CA TYR A 62 18.36 14.91 9.95
C TYR A 62 17.51 15.95 9.20
N HIS A 63 17.91 17.23 9.25
CA HIS A 63 17.16 18.29 8.57
C HIS A 63 17.15 18.13 7.05
N PHE A 64 18.23 17.60 6.48
CA PHE A 64 18.29 17.26 5.08
C PHE A 64 17.21 16.24 4.69
N PHE A 65 17.13 15.11 5.39
CA PHE A 65 16.11 14.09 5.11
C PHE A 65 14.69 14.53 5.50
N GLU A 66 14.54 15.36 6.52
CA GLU A 66 13.27 16.01 6.86
C GLU A 66 12.76 16.84 5.69
N ASN A 67 13.59 17.70 5.11
CA ASN A 67 13.23 18.51 3.95
C ASN A 67 12.89 17.66 2.73
N LEU A 68 13.67 16.58 2.49
CA LEU A 68 13.36 15.64 1.42
C LEU A 68 11.99 14.98 1.64
N LEU A 69 11.68 14.52 2.85
CA LEU A 69 10.39 13.90 3.16
C LEU A 69 9.23 14.89 2.96
N ILE A 70 9.39 16.14 3.39
CA ILE A 70 8.30 17.13 3.43
C ILE A 70 8.04 17.75 2.06
N SER A 71 9.09 18.02 1.27
CA SER A 71 8.98 18.95 0.13
C SER A 71 9.53 18.42 -1.19
N ASP A 72 10.17 17.25 -1.23
CA ASP A 72 10.71 16.74 -2.50
C ASP A 72 9.58 16.40 -3.49
N VAL A 73 9.77 16.71 -4.77
CA VAL A 73 8.79 16.39 -5.82
C VAL A 73 8.69 14.88 -6.09
N SER A 74 9.78 14.13 -5.89
CA SER A 74 9.87 12.71 -6.20
C SER A 74 9.39 11.84 -5.06
N ARG A 75 8.31 11.09 -5.31
CA ARG A 75 7.76 10.13 -4.33
C ARG A 75 8.79 9.09 -3.86
N GLU A 76 9.70 8.64 -4.74
CA GLU A 76 10.70 7.63 -4.37
C GLU A 76 11.77 8.22 -3.43
N ILE A 77 12.10 9.50 -3.61
CA ILE A 77 13.01 10.23 -2.71
C ILE A 77 12.33 10.45 -1.36
N ARG A 78 11.06 10.89 -1.34
CA ARG A 78 10.28 11.03 -0.10
C ARG A 78 10.18 9.71 0.68
N LYS A 79 9.87 8.60 -0.01
CA LYS A 79 9.84 7.24 0.56
C LYS A 79 11.18 6.85 1.17
N LYS A 80 12.28 7.09 0.46
CA LYS A 80 13.63 6.79 0.95
C LYS A 80 14.01 7.67 2.14
N ALA A 81 13.64 8.95 2.13
CA ALA A 81 13.84 9.87 3.25
C ALA A 81 13.09 9.43 4.51
N ALA A 82 11.81 9.04 4.39
CA ALA A 82 11.03 8.46 5.50
C ALA A 82 11.73 7.23 6.09
N HIS A 83 12.25 6.35 5.23
CA HIS A 83 12.98 5.15 5.67
C HIS A 83 14.24 5.50 6.47
N ILE A 84 15.02 6.47 6.01
CA ILE A 84 16.27 6.88 6.68
C ILE A 84 15.96 7.59 7.99
N LEU A 85 14.99 8.50 8.01
CA LEU A 85 14.54 9.17 9.24
C LEU A 85 14.16 8.16 10.31
N LYS A 86 13.37 7.14 9.94
CA LYS A 86 13.05 6.04 10.84
C LYS A 86 14.29 5.27 11.29
N LYS A 87 15.16 4.87 10.37
CA LYS A 87 16.26 3.96 10.69
C LYS A 87 17.33 4.62 11.56
N LYS A 88 17.58 5.92 11.36
CA LYS A 88 18.71 6.65 11.95
C LYS A 88 18.31 7.70 12.98
N PHE A 89 17.06 8.18 12.95
CA PHE A 89 16.63 9.33 13.74
C PHE A 89 15.28 9.08 14.44
N GLN A 90 15.07 7.88 15.01
CA GLN A 90 13.77 7.46 15.59
C GLN A 90 13.14 8.51 16.51
N ASP A 91 13.93 9.09 17.41
CA ASP A 91 13.47 10.09 18.40
C ASP A 91 12.97 11.40 17.76
N LYS A 92 13.56 11.79 16.63
CA LYS A 92 13.21 13.03 15.92
C LYS A 92 12.25 12.81 14.76
N ALA A 93 12.17 11.58 14.23
CA ALA A 93 11.41 11.27 13.02
C ALA A 93 9.90 11.46 13.15
N LEU A 94 9.36 11.42 14.37
CA LEU A 94 7.92 11.49 14.61
C LEU A 94 7.29 12.81 14.16
N TYR A 95 7.98 13.94 14.34
CA TYR A 95 7.46 15.24 13.91
C TYR A 95 7.28 15.34 12.38
N PRO A 96 8.32 15.11 11.54
CA PRO A 96 8.16 15.15 10.10
C PRO A 96 7.25 14.03 9.57
N ILE A 97 7.22 12.86 10.20
CA ILE A 97 6.26 11.79 9.88
C ILE A 97 4.82 12.25 10.14
N LYS A 98 4.53 12.86 11.30
CA LYS A 98 3.20 13.39 11.64
C LYS A 98 2.75 14.44 10.64
N TRP A 99 3.66 15.30 10.18
CA TRP A 99 3.38 16.27 9.13
C TRP A 99 3.09 15.56 7.80
N ALA A 100 3.96 14.66 7.37
CA ALA A 100 3.82 13.96 6.10
C ALA A 100 2.52 13.13 6.00
N ILE A 101 2.08 12.47 7.08
CA ILE A 101 0.79 11.74 7.10
C ILE A 101 -0.42 12.65 6.75
N ARG A 102 -0.34 13.93 7.13
CA ARG A 102 -1.45 14.88 6.94
C ARG A 102 -1.51 15.45 5.54
N TYR A 103 -0.37 15.60 4.88
CA TYR A 103 -0.24 16.37 3.64
C TYR A 103 0.27 15.58 2.44
N GLU A 104 0.82 14.38 2.64
CA GLU A 104 1.24 13.51 1.54
C GLU A 104 0.03 13.11 0.68
N THR A 105 0.19 13.27 -0.63
CA THR A 105 -0.86 13.00 -1.62
C THR A 105 -0.60 11.71 -2.39
N ASP A 106 0.66 11.26 -2.49
CA ASP A 106 1.00 9.98 -3.10
C ASP A 106 0.67 8.82 -2.16
N TYR A 107 -0.17 7.90 -2.64
CA TYR A 107 -0.63 6.76 -1.86
C TYR A 107 0.52 5.88 -1.37
N GLU A 108 1.46 5.50 -2.24
CA GLU A 108 2.55 4.58 -1.89
C GLU A 108 3.51 5.22 -0.87
N CYS A 109 3.78 6.52 -1.01
CA CYS A 109 4.54 7.27 -0.01
C CYS A 109 3.80 7.31 1.33
N LEU A 110 2.51 7.64 1.34
CA LEU A 110 1.70 7.69 2.55
C LEU A 110 1.67 6.34 3.29
N ILE A 111 1.45 5.24 2.57
CA ILE A 111 1.49 3.89 3.17
C ILE A 111 2.87 3.57 3.73
N THR A 112 3.95 3.97 3.03
CA THR A 112 5.32 3.79 3.51
C THR A 112 5.56 4.55 4.81
N ILE A 113 5.06 5.78 4.92
CA ILE A 113 5.16 6.61 6.12
C ILE A 113 4.36 5.99 7.28
N ILE A 114 3.13 5.51 7.02
CA ILE A 114 2.30 4.86 8.06
C ILE A 114 2.95 3.55 8.55
N LYS A 115 3.42 2.68 7.65
CA LYS A 115 4.17 1.46 8.01
C LYS A 115 5.49 1.75 8.71
N THR A 116 6.04 2.94 8.49
CA THR A 116 7.22 3.42 9.19
C THR A 116 6.88 3.79 10.62
N LEU A 117 5.78 4.54 10.83
CA LEU A 117 5.26 4.91 12.14
C LEU A 117 4.83 3.68 12.95
N GLU A 118 4.17 2.71 12.31
CA GLU A 118 3.80 1.41 12.88
C GLU A 118 4.97 0.75 13.62
N LYS A 119 6.16 0.78 13.00
CA LYS A 119 7.37 0.12 13.50
C LYS A 119 8.16 0.94 14.52
N ILE A 120 7.75 2.17 14.80
CA ILE A 120 8.31 2.96 15.91
C ILE A 120 7.40 2.69 17.11
N GLU A 121 7.80 1.81 18.02
CA GLU A 121 7.00 1.46 19.20
C GLU A 121 7.30 2.44 20.33
N SER A 122 6.60 3.59 20.33
CA SER A 122 6.68 4.59 21.39
C SER A 122 5.30 5.15 21.73
N GLU A 123 5.17 5.76 22.91
CA GLU A 123 3.92 6.43 23.30
C GLU A 123 3.56 7.57 22.33
N GLN A 124 4.56 8.31 21.85
CA GLN A 124 4.33 9.40 20.90
C GLN A 124 3.85 8.90 19.53
N SER A 125 4.35 7.75 19.05
CA SER A 125 3.86 7.20 17.77
C SER A 125 2.41 6.71 17.90
N LYS A 126 2.08 6.10 19.05
CA LYS A 126 0.72 5.68 19.39
C LYS A 126 -0.25 6.86 19.49
N GLU A 127 0.19 7.97 20.07
CA GLU A 127 -0.57 9.23 20.12
C GLU A 127 -0.85 9.76 18.71
N ILE A 128 0.16 9.77 17.82
CA ILE A 128 -0.01 10.20 16.41
C ILE A 128 -1.03 9.33 15.67
N LEU A 129 -0.94 8.00 15.83
CA LEU A 129 -1.89 7.06 15.22
C LEU A 129 -3.31 7.27 15.76
N THR A 130 -3.44 7.44 17.07
CA THR A 130 -4.71 7.74 17.75
C THR A 130 -5.33 9.04 17.23
N GLU A 131 -4.55 10.12 17.14
CA GLU A 131 -5.00 11.40 16.58
C GLU A 131 -5.54 11.23 15.15
N GLU A 132 -4.83 10.49 14.30
CA GLU A 132 -5.22 10.29 12.90
C GLU A 132 -6.52 9.47 12.81
N ILE A 133 -6.64 8.35 13.53
CA ILE A 133 -7.88 7.56 13.58
C ILE A 133 -9.07 8.43 14.02
N MET A 134 -8.89 9.23 15.06
CA MET A 134 -9.95 10.10 15.57
C MET A 134 -10.32 11.22 14.58
N LYS A 135 -9.37 11.73 13.80
CA LYS A 135 -9.66 12.66 12.69
C LYS A 135 -10.44 11.98 11.57
N LEU A 136 -10.02 10.79 11.15
CA LEU A 136 -10.71 10.02 10.12
C LEU A 136 -12.14 9.69 10.54
N LYS A 137 -12.36 9.30 11.79
CA LYS A 137 -13.69 9.01 12.36
C LYS A 137 -14.63 10.23 12.34
N LYS A 138 -14.09 11.44 12.47
CA LYS A 138 -14.86 12.71 12.46
C LYS A 138 -15.23 13.18 11.05
N ARG A 139 -14.62 12.66 9.99
CA ARG A 139 -14.92 13.07 8.61
C ARG A 139 -16.35 12.71 8.22
N LYS A 140 -17.00 13.58 7.46
CA LYS A 140 -18.33 13.33 6.89
C LYS A 140 -18.29 12.32 5.74
N PHE A 141 -17.29 12.45 4.87
CA PHE A 141 -17.08 11.59 3.70
C PHE A 141 -15.71 10.90 3.76
N ILE A 142 -15.62 9.72 3.16
CA ILE A 142 -14.34 9.04 2.91
C ILE A 142 -13.61 9.74 1.78
N ASP A 143 -14.34 10.06 0.71
CA ASP A 143 -13.90 10.88 -0.40
C ASP A 143 -14.89 12.02 -0.64
N ASP A 144 -14.40 13.25 -0.49
CA ASP A 144 -15.22 14.47 -0.58
C ASP A 144 -15.70 14.73 -2.01
N ASN A 145 -14.97 14.27 -3.03
CA ASN A 145 -15.35 14.49 -4.44
C ASN A 145 -16.49 13.55 -4.86
N GLN A 146 -16.51 12.33 -4.32
CA GLN A 146 -17.52 11.32 -4.66
C GLN A 146 -18.71 11.25 -3.68
N ASN A 147 -18.74 12.12 -2.66
CA ASN A 147 -19.78 12.13 -1.62
C ASN A 147 -19.98 10.76 -0.92
N TYR A 148 -18.94 9.93 -0.88
CA TYR A 148 -19.04 8.60 -0.26
C TYR A 148 -19.04 8.75 1.26
N THR A 149 -20.17 8.44 1.90
CA THR A 149 -20.34 8.72 3.35
C THR A 149 -19.39 7.88 4.21
N ASN A 150 -18.94 8.48 5.31
CA ASN A 150 -18.04 7.83 6.27
C ASN A 150 -18.78 7.06 7.39
N LYS A 151 -20.10 6.91 7.26
CA LYS A 151 -20.98 6.38 8.32
C LYS A 151 -20.58 4.96 8.73
N ARG A 152 -20.39 4.05 7.77
CA ARG A 152 -20.06 2.64 8.04
C ARG A 152 -18.71 2.46 8.72
N PHE A 153 -17.70 3.26 8.35
CA PHE A 153 -16.41 3.26 9.04
C PHE A 153 -16.55 3.71 10.49
N LYS A 154 -17.32 4.80 10.73
CA LYS A 154 -17.58 5.30 12.08
C LYS A 154 -18.26 4.23 12.93
N GLU A 155 -19.30 3.58 12.42
CA GLU A 155 -20.03 2.51 13.11
C GLU A 155 -19.13 1.31 13.42
N SER A 156 -18.27 0.92 12.47
CA SER A 156 -17.30 -0.16 12.66
C SER A 156 -16.32 0.17 13.80
N LEU A 157 -15.79 1.39 13.85
CA LEU A 157 -14.94 1.83 14.97
C LEU A 157 -15.70 1.92 16.30
N ASP A 158 -16.98 2.35 16.30
CA ASP A 158 -17.78 2.37 17.53
C ASP A 158 -17.96 0.95 18.10
N LYS A 159 -18.18 -0.05 17.23
CA LYS A 159 -18.24 -1.46 17.62
C LYS A 159 -16.90 -1.99 18.15
N LEU A 160 -15.78 -1.58 17.57
CA LEU A 160 -14.45 -1.93 18.10
C LEU A 160 -14.25 -1.31 19.49
N PHE A 161 -14.53 -0.01 19.63
CA PHE A 161 -14.28 0.73 20.86
C PHE A 161 -15.23 0.42 22.01
N SER A 162 -16.39 -0.19 21.73
CA SER A 162 -17.26 -0.74 22.78
C SER A 162 -16.70 -2.01 23.42
N ARG A 163 -15.81 -2.72 22.73
CA ARG A 163 -15.19 -3.97 23.22
C ARG A 163 -13.78 -3.77 23.76
N ARG A 164 -13.01 -2.83 23.20
CA ARG A 164 -11.61 -2.54 23.58
C ARG A 164 -11.36 -1.04 23.59
N LYS A 165 -10.61 -0.53 24.57
CA LYS A 165 -10.23 0.89 24.52
C LYS A 165 -9.24 1.10 23.37
N ILE A 166 -9.28 2.26 22.73
CA ILE A 166 -8.31 2.61 21.68
C ILE A 166 -6.87 2.54 22.20
N SER A 167 -6.65 2.87 23.48
CA SER A 167 -5.36 2.74 24.17
C SER A 167 -4.82 1.31 24.21
N ASP A 168 -5.68 0.31 24.05
CA ASP A 168 -5.33 -1.11 24.15
C ASP A 168 -5.03 -1.71 22.76
N LEU A 169 -5.15 -0.92 21.69
CA LEU A 169 -4.73 -1.32 20.36
C LEU A 169 -3.21 -1.18 20.23
N THR A 170 -2.61 -2.09 19.48
CA THR A 170 -1.20 -2.03 19.06
C THR A 170 -1.01 -1.01 17.94
N ASN A 171 0.23 -0.55 17.74
CA ASN A 171 0.55 0.33 16.61
C ASN A 171 0.24 -0.34 15.26
N GLN A 172 0.41 -1.66 15.16
CA GLN A 172 0.04 -2.46 14.00
C GLN A 172 -1.46 -2.41 13.71
N GLU A 173 -2.31 -2.67 14.72
CA GLU A 173 -3.78 -2.58 14.56
C GLU A 173 -4.19 -1.16 14.13
N MET A 174 -3.65 -0.14 14.78
CA MET A 174 -3.95 1.26 14.45
C MET A 174 -3.49 1.64 13.03
N ALA A 175 -2.28 1.24 12.64
CA ALA A 175 -1.76 1.48 11.30
C ALA A 175 -2.63 0.79 10.24
N GLN A 176 -3.08 -0.45 10.48
CA GLN A 176 -3.98 -1.16 9.57
C GLN A 176 -5.32 -0.43 9.39
N ILE A 177 -5.92 0.11 10.46
CA ILE A 177 -7.15 0.92 10.36
C ILE A 177 -6.93 2.12 9.40
N ILE A 178 -5.83 2.87 9.58
CA ILE A 178 -5.52 4.03 8.75
C ILE A 178 -5.25 3.59 7.30
N ILE A 179 -4.44 2.56 7.10
CA ILE A 179 -4.09 2.02 5.78
C ILE A 179 -5.34 1.57 5.02
N ASN A 180 -6.25 0.85 5.67
CA ASN A 180 -7.51 0.40 5.07
C ASN A 180 -8.36 1.60 4.63
N TYR A 181 -8.50 2.61 5.50
CA TYR A 181 -9.20 3.85 5.16
C TYR A 181 -8.61 4.57 3.94
N LYS A 182 -7.29 4.79 3.91
CA LYS A 182 -6.64 5.49 2.79
C LYS A 182 -6.75 4.66 1.51
N THR A 183 -6.69 3.34 1.60
CA THR A 183 -6.84 2.42 0.46
C THR A 183 -8.24 2.50 -0.13
N ILE A 184 -9.28 2.40 0.70
CA ILE A 184 -10.67 2.54 0.22
C ILE A 184 -10.91 3.91 -0.40
N ARG A 185 -10.39 4.99 0.20
CA ARG A 185 -10.47 6.32 -0.42
C ARG A 185 -9.85 6.35 -1.81
N ALA A 186 -8.65 5.77 -1.98
CA ALA A 186 -7.97 5.71 -3.26
C ALA A 186 -8.75 4.85 -4.29
N LEU A 187 -9.34 3.74 -3.86
CA LEU A 187 -10.17 2.88 -4.72
C LEU A 187 -11.49 3.58 -5.13
N ILE A 188 -12.17 4.28 -4.21
CA ILE A 188 -13.36 5.10 -4.53
C ILE A 188 -12.99 6.17 -5.56
N HIS A 189 -11.85 6.84 -5.36
CA HIS A 189 -11.39 7.86 -6.30
C HIS A 189 -11.12 7.29 -7.70
N LYS A 190 -10.53 6.08 -7.77
CA LYS A 190 -10.19 5.41 -9.04
C LYS A 190 -11.40 4.81 -9.75
N PHE A 191 -12.22 4.04 -9.04
CA PHE A 191 -13.27 3.21 -9.63
C PHE A 191 -14.69 3.75 -9.45
N TYR A 192 -14.85 4.85 -8.69
CA TYR A 192 -16.10 5.55 -8.43
C TYR A 192 -17.14 4.75 -7.61
N THR A 193 -17.62 3.62 -8.15
CA THR A 193 -18.56 2.72 -7.48
C THR A 193 -17.85 1.42 -7.15
N ILE A 194 -17.68 1.18 -5.85
CA ILE A 194 -17.15 -0.06 -5.29
C ILE A 194 -18.02 -0.44 -4.09
N PHE A 195 -18.11 -1.74 -3.80
CA PHE A 195 -18.79 -2.22 -2.59
C PHE A 195 -17.76 -2.83 -1.65
N PHE A 196 -17.95 -2.62 -0.35
CA PHE A 196 -17.04 -3.14 0.68
C PHE A 196 -17.72 -3.17 2.04
N GLN A 197 -17.18 -3.99 2.94
CA GLN A 197 -17.61 -4.10 4.33
C GLN A 197 -16.47 -3.78 5.29
N TRP A 198 -16.83 -3.06 6.36
CA TRP A 198 -15.94 -2.78 7.47
C TRP A 198 -16.17 -3.78 8.60
N GLU A 199 -15.09 -4.37 9.09
CA GLU A 199 -15.05 -5.18 10.31
C GLU A 199 -13.96 -4.58 11.20
N ASP A 200 -14.34 -4.07 12.36
CA ASP A 200 -13.41 -3.52 13.38
C ASP A 200 -12.39 -2.50 12.85
N GLY A 201 -12.84 -1.61 11.96
CA GLY A 201 -12.02 -0.55 11.37
C GLY A 201 -11.12 -1.00 10.20
N VAL A 202 -11.17 -2.26 9.78
CA VAL A 202 -10.48 -2.80 8.59
C VAL A 202 -11.49 -3.37 7.59
N ILE A 203 -11.03 -3.70 6.38
CA ILE A 203 -11.88 -4.21 5.30
C ILE A 203 -11.86 -5.73 5.30
N SER A 204 -13.04 -6.33 5.47
CA SER A 204 -13.24 -7.78 5.44
C SER A 204 -13.76 -8.26 4.08
N GLU A 205 -14.49 -7.42 3.37
CA GLU A 205 -15.06 -7.73 2.05
C GLU A 205 -14.84 -6.58 1.08
N LEU A 206 -14.47 -6.91 -0.15
CA LEU A 206 -14.29 -5.95 -1.25
C LEU A 206 -14.85 -6.53 -2.53
N ASP A 207 -15.76 -5.80 -3.15
CA ASP A 207 -16.40 -6.14 -4.41
C ASP A 207 -16.09 -5.05 -5.44
N LEU A 208 -15.34 -5.50 -6.43
CA LEU A 208 -14.87 -4.79 -7.61
C LEU A 208 -15.39 -5.50 -8.88
N SER A 209 -16.49 -6.23 -8.77
CA SER A 209 -17.19 -6.83 -9.89
C SER A 209 -17.78 -5.73 -10.79
N GLU A 210 -17.86 -6.02 -12.09
CA GLU A 210 -18.56 -5.17 -13.06
C GLU A 210 -18.12 -3.69 -13.14
N ILE A 211 -16.86 -3.39 -12.79
CA ILE A 211 -16.33 -2.02 -12.92
C ILE A 211 -16.49 -1.54 -14.37
N GLY A 212 -17.10 -0.36 -14.52
CA GLY A 212 -17.37 0.25 -15.82
C GLY A 212 -18.69 -0.16 -16.49
N TRP A 213 -19.48 -1.08 -15.93
CA TRP A 213 -20.80 -1.42 -16.50
C TRP A 213 -21.88 -0.36 -16.22
N ASN A 214 -21.77 0.36 -15.09
CA ASN A 214 -22.78 1.34 -14.65
C ASN A 214 -22.45 2.79 -15.03
N ILE A 215 -21.99 3.02 -16.27
CA ILE A 215 -21.77 4.38 -16.79
C ILE A 215 -22.95 4.79 -17.67
N TRP A 216 -24.04 5.20 -17.01
CA TRP A 216 -25.20 5.81 -17.69
C TRP A 216 -24.94 7.27 -18.11
N ASN A 217 -23.85 7.87 -17.65
CA ASN A 217 -23.53 9.28 -17.84
C ASN A 217 -22.27 9.44 -18.70
N VAL A 218 -22.44 9.99 -19.90
CA VAL A 218 -21.38 10.22 -20.91
C VAL A 218 -20.16 10.97 -20.36
N TRP A 219 -20.33 11.86 -19.36
CA TRP A 219 -19.24 12.58 -18.68
C TRP A 219 -18.30 11.69 -17.83
N ARG A 220 -18.66 10.42 -17.57
CA ARG A 220 -17.88 9.48 -16.74
C ARG A 220 -17.09 8.45 -17.57
N GLN A 221 -17.04 8.60 -18.89
CA GLN A 221 -16.32 7.69 -19.80
C GLN A 221 -14.82 7.51 -19.43
N LYS A 222 -14.21 8.47 -18.71
CA LYS A 222 -12.83 8.39 -18.20
C LYS A 222 -12.60 7.30 -17.12
N TYR A 223 -13.64 6.81 -16.46
CA TYR A 223 -13.55 5.81 -15.36
C TYR A 223 -13.95 4.40 -15.81
N SER A 224 -14.00 4.15 -17.12
CA SER A 224 -14.63 2.99 -17.76
C SER A 224 -13.69 1.81 -18.07
N ASP A 225 -12.59 1.66 -17.35
CA ASP A 225 -11.67 0.57 -17.65
C ASP A 225 -11.90 -0.59 -16.67
N ARG A 226 -12.47 -1.67 -17.21
CA ARG A 226 -12.47 -2.99 -16.53
C ARG A 226 -11.03 -3.32 -16.14
N ILE A 227 -10.85 -3.91 -14.97
CA ILE A 227 -9.51 -4.27 -14.47
C ILE A 227 -8.87 -5.29 -15.41
N ILE A 228 -7.64 -5.02 -15.87
CA ILE A 228 -6.87 -5.94 -16.74
C ILE A 228 -5.75 -6.63 -15.94
N ASP A 229 -5.19 -5.93 -14.96
CA ASP A 229 -4.16 -6.46 -14.06
C ASP A 229 -4.48 -6.14 -12.59
N ILE A 230 -4.14 -7.06 -11.69
CA ILE A 230 -4.31 -6.88 -10.24
C ILE A 230 -3.50 -5.69 -9.72
N CYS A 231 -2.35 -5.39 -10.34
CA CYS A 231 -1.53 -4.22 -10.02
C CYS A 231 -2.30 -2.88 -10.19
N GLU A 232 -3.40 -2.86 -10.94
CA GLU A 232 -4.26 -1.68 -11.05
C GLU A 232 -5.09 -1.41 -9.79
N ILE A 233 -5.31 -2.42 -8.95
CA ILE A 233 -6.09 -2.29 -7.72
C ILE A 233 -5.16 -1.75 -6.64
N ILE A 234 -5.04 -0.42 -6.60
CA ILE A 234 -4.10 0.27 -5.73
C ILE A 234 -4.27 -0.18 -4.28
N GLY A 235 -3.17 -0.62 -3.66
CA GLY A 235 -3.17 -0.98 -2.26
C GLY A 235 -3.83 -2.30 -1.90
N LEU A 236 -4.28 -3.14 -2.84
CA LEU A 236 -4.97 -4.40 -2.54
C LEU A 236 -4.18 -5.28 -1.55
N LYS A 237 -2.88 -5.44 -1.77
CA LYS A 237 -1.97 -6.18 -0.87
C LYS A 237 -1.90 -5.66 0.57
N ASN A 238 -2.31 -4.40 0.79
CA ASN A 238 -2.34 -3.79 2.11
C ASN A 238 -3.62 -4.14 2.90
N LEU A 239 -4.64 -4.72 2.24
CA LEU A 239 -5.87 -5.20 2.87
C LEU A 239 -5.64 -6.59 3.48
N SER A 240 -4.77 -6.66 4.49
CA SER A 240 -4.28 -7.90 5.08
C SER A 240 -5.37 -8.79 5.72
N HIS A 241 -6.49 -8.18 6.13
CA HIS A 241 -7.62 -8.83 6.79
C HIS A 241 -8.78 -9.13 5.82
N LEU A 242 -8.55 -8.97 4.51
CA LEU A 242 -9.57 -9.20 3.49
C LEU A 242 -9.89 -10.70 3.40
N LYS A 243 -11.16 -11.06 3.64
CA LYS A 243 -11.66 -12.44 3.61
C LYS A 243 -12.40 -12.75 2.31
N ILE A 244 -13.13 -11.77 1.78
CA ILE A 244 -13.95 -11.93 0.58
C ILE A 244 -13.53 -10.90 -0.48
N LEU A 245 -13.22 -11.38 -1.68
CA LEU A 245 -12.87 -10.55 -2.83
C LEU A 245 -13.67 -10.98 -4.06
N ASP A 246 -14.45 -10.06 -4.62
CA ASP A 246 -15.10 -10.24 -5.92
C ASP A 246 -14.44 -9.35 -6.99
N LEU A 247 -13.94 -10.00 -8.03
CA LEU A 247 -13.31 -9.44 -9.21
C LEU A 247 -13.97 -9.96 -10.50
N SER A 248 -15.16 -10.55 -10.40
CA SER A 248 -15.86 -11.12 -11.54
C SER A 248 -16.20 -10.08 -12.61
N ASN A 249 -16.40 -10.54 -13.84
CA ASN A 249 -16.81 -9.72 -14.98
C ASN A 249 -15.82 -8.59 -15.39
N ASN A 250 -14.53 -8.77 -15.08
CA ASN A 250 -13.44 -7.87 -15.49
C ASN A 250 -12.70 -8.41 -16.74
N ARG A 251 -11.43 -8.01 -16.95
CA ARG A 251 -10.58 -8.47 -18.08
C ARG A 251 -9.23 -9.01 -17.59
N ILE A 252 -9.19 -9.50 -16.36
CA ILE A 252 -7.96 -9.93 -15.68
C ILE A 252 -7.33 -11.11 -16.40
N LYS A 253 -6.02 -11.07 -16.61
CA LYS A 253 -5.24 -12.18 -17.21
C LYS A 253 -4.29 -12.86 -16.22
N HIS A 254 -3.71 -12.09 -15.31
CA HIS A 254 -2.71 -12.55 -14.35
C HIS A 254 -3.18 -12.25 -12.93
N ILE A 255 -3.07 -13.24 -12.05
CA ILE A 255 -3.53 -13.17 -10.66
C ILE A 255 -2.41 -13.42 -9.63
N LYS A 256 -1.14 -13.29 -10.06
CA LYS A 256 0.04 -13.57 -9.23
C LYS A 256 -0.01 -12.87 -7.87
N ASP A 257 -0.45 -11.62 -7.84
CA ASP A 257 -0.37 -10.78 -6.65
C ASP A 257 -1.47 -11.11 -5.63
N LEU A 258 -2.53 -11.83 -6.02
CA LEU A 258 -3.59 -12.24 -5.09
C LEU A 258 -3.09 -13.17 -3.99
N LYS A 259 -1.99 -13.90 -4.23
CA LYS A 259 -1.39 -14.79 -3.22
C LYS A 259 -0.83 -14.06 -2.00
N GLU A 260 -0.69 -12.73 -2.07
CA GLU A 260 -0.29 -11.90 -0.92
C GLU A 260 -1.42 -11.74 0.11
N LEU A 261 -2.68 -11.96 -0.28
CA LEU A 261 -3.86 -11.88 0.60
C LEU A 261 -4.00 -13.16 1.42
N LYS A 262 -3.29 -13.22 2.56
CA LYS A 262 -3.16 -14.44 3.37
C LYS A 262 -4.42 -14.87 4.09
N GLU A 263 -5.36 -13.97 4.35
CA GLU A 263 -6.62 -14.26 5.04
C GLU A 263 -7.80 -14.48 4.09
N LEU A 264 -7.56 -14.44 2.77
CA LEU A 264 -8.65 -14.56 1.81
C LEU A 264 -9.24 -15.98 1.81
N THR A 265 -10.52 -16.08 2.14
CA THR A 265 -11.27 -17.34 2.18
C THR A 265 -12.18 -17.51 0.97
N ASN A 266 -12.66 -16.42 0.37
CA ASN A 266 -13.60 -16.44 -0.75
C ASN A 266 -13.08 -15.53 -1.86
N LEU A 267 -12.86 -16.12 -3.04
CA LEU A 267 -12.43 -15.40 -4.23
C LEU A 267 -13.37 -15.68 -5.41
N SER A 268 -13.92 -14.62 -5.98
CA SER A 268 -14.64 -14.67 -7.26
C SER A 268 -13.82 -13.94 -8.32
N ILE A 269 -13.35 -14.69 -9.32
CA ILE A 269 -12.62 -14.18 -10.50
C ILE A 269 -13.28 -14.67 -11.79
N SER A 270 -14.57 -15.02 -11.72
CA SER A 270 -15.33 -15.53 -12.85
C SER A 270 -15.46 -14.52 -13.99
N ASN A 271 -15.66 -15.01 -15.22
CA ASN A 271 -15.83 -14.20 -16.42
C ASN A 271 -14.70 -13.17 -16.64
N ASN A 272 -13.45 -13.59 -16.44
CA ASN A 272 -12.26 -12.81 -16.74
C ASN A 272 -11.56 -13.36 -18.01
N ARG A 273 -10.30 -13.00 -18.24
CA ARG A 273 -9.48 -13.43 -19.39
C ARG A 273 -8.30 -14.29 -18.95
N ILE A 274 -8.45 -15.05 -17.87
CA ILE A 274 -7.39 -15.90 -17.33
C ILE A 274 -7.27 -17.14 -18.22
N ASP A 275 -6.12 -17.29 -18.87
CA ASP A 275 -5.85 -18.36 -19.83
C ASP A 275 -4.56 -19.13 -19.53
N ASP A 276 -3.52 -18.44 -19.06
CA ASP A 276 -2.23 -19.04 -18.69
C ASP A 276 -2.39 -19.98 -17.47
N PRO A 277 -2.11 -21.30 -17.63
CA PRO A 277 -2.12 -22.28 -16.54
C PRO A 277 -1.20 -21.93 -15.37
N LYS A 278 -0.16 -21.09 -15.56
CA LYS A 278 0.70 -20.62 -14.46
C LYS A 278 -0.11 -19.91 -13.35
N ASN A 279 -1.28 -19.37 -13.67
CA ASN A 279 -2.16 -18.76 -12.66
C ASN A 279 -2.64 -19.77 -11.61
N ILE A 280 -2.78 -21.06 -11.96
CA ILE A 280 -3.16 -22.14 -11.06
C ILE A 280 -2.16 -22.28 -9.91
N GLU A 281 -0.86 -22.19 -10.22
CA GLU A 281 0.22 -22.30 -9.23
C GLU A 281 0.17 -21.20 -8.16
N TYR A 282 -0.39 -20.03 -8.48
CA TYR A 282 -0.59 -18.97 -7.49
C TYR A 282 -1.81 -19.24 -6.60
N LEU A 283 -2.89 -19.78 -7.16
CA LEU A 283 -4.07 -20.18 -6.37
C LEU A 283 -3.73 -21.27 -5.36
N LYS A 284 -2.88 -22.23 -5.74
CA LYS A 284 -2.35 -23.28 -4.82
C LYS A 284 -1.57 -22.71 -3.63
N GLN A 285 -1.04 -21.48 -3.73
CA GLN A 285 -0.33 -20.80 -2.64
C GLN A 285 -1.28 -20.03 -1.68
N MET A 286 -2.58 -20.03 -1.94
CA MET A 286 -3.61 -19.35 -1.14
C MET A 286 -4.21 -20.30 -0.10
N TYR A 287 -3.44 -20.63 0.93
CA TYR A 287 -3.77 -21.69 1.90
C TYR A 287 -5.06 -21.46 2.72
N SER A 288 -5.49 -20.21 2.85
CA SER A 288 -6.73 -19.85 3.56
C SER A 288 -7.96 -19.91 2.66
N LEU A 289 -7.79 -20.06 1.35
CA LEU A 289 -8.88 -20.10 0.39
C LEU A 289 -9.77 -21.32 0.68
N ARG A 290 -11.08 -21.11 0.67
CA ARG A 290 -12.12 -22.12 0.90
C ARG A 290 -13.12 -22.17 -0.23
N TYR A 291 -13.37 -21.04 -0.86
CA TYR A 291 -14.29 -20.92 -1.99
C TYR A 291 -13.62 -20.17 -3.14
N LEU A 292 -13.70 -20.75 -4.34
CA LEU A 292 -13.18 -20.16 -5.57
C LEU A 292 -14.19 -20.27 -6.70
N ASP A 293 -14.65 -19.14 -7.24
CA ASP A 293 -15.33 -19.10 -8.53
C ASP A 293 -14.38 -18.58 -9.62
N ILE A 294 -13.94 -19.48 -10.50
CA ILE A 294 -13.09 -19.15 -11.66
C ILE A 294 -13.81 -19.46 -12.98
N SER A 295 -15.12 -19.70 -12.93
CA SER A 295 -15.92 -20.04 -14.10
C SER A 295 -15.87 -18.96 -15.19
N GLY A 296 -16.06 -19.35 -16.44
CA GLY A 296 -16.01 -18.40 -17.57
C GLY A 296 -14.60 -17.92 -17.94
N ASN A 297 -13.53 -18.49 -17.36
CA ASN A 297 -12.15 -18.28 -17.79
C ASN A 297 -11.67 -19.44 -18.68
N LYS A 298 -10.69 -19.20 -19.56
CA LYS A 298 -10.12 -20.25 -20.43
C LYS A 298 -9.30 -21.27 -19.66
N VAL A 299 -8.62 -20.84 -18.59
CA VAL A 299 -7.76 -21.68 -17.74
C VAL A 299 -8.51 -22.84 -17.08
N VAL A 300 -9.84 -22.73 -16.95
CA VAL A 300 -10.70 -23.78 -16.37
C VAL A 300 -10.48 -25.15 -17.03
N LYS A 301 -10.22 -25.18 -18.35
CA LYS A 301 -9.97 -26.42 -19.10
C LYS A 301 -8.72 -27.16 -18.65
N SER A 302 -7.81 -26.47 -17.96
CA SER A 302 -6.53 -26.99 -17.49
C SER A 302 -6.54 -27.31 -15.99
N ILE A 303 -7.65 -27.08 -15.28
CA ILE A 303 -7.74 -27.30 -13.84
C ILE A 303 -8.16 -28.74 -13.56
N ASP A 304 -7.33 -29.46 -12.80
CA ASP A 304 -7.74 -30.69 -12.11
C ASP A 304 -8.19 -30.34 -10.67
N ARG A 305 -9.43 -30.68 -10.34
CA ARG A 305 -10.04 -30.39 -9.02
C ARG A 305 -9.29 -31.05 -7.86
N HIS A 306 -8.64 -32.19 -8.11
CA HIS A 306 -7.91 -32.92 -7.07
C HIS A 306 -6.68 -32.16 -6.59
N GLU A 307 -6.15 -31.22 -7.38
CA GLU A 307 -4.98 -30.42 -7.02
C GLU A 307 -5.26 -29.33 -5.95
N PHE A 308 -6.53 -29.11 -5.60
CA PHE A 308 -6.97 -28.02 -4.74
C PHE A 308 -7.49 -28.44 -3.36
N GLY A 309 -7.27 -29.70 -2.96
CA GLY A 309 -7.35 -30.17 -1.57
C GLY A 309 -8.42 -29.53 -0.65
N GLY A 310 -9.69 -29.88 -0.84
CA GLY A 310 -10.78 -29.47 0.05
C GLY A 310 -11.31 -28.05 -0.13
N ILE A 311 -10.84 -27.31 -1.13
CA ILE A 311 -11.43 -26.03 -1.55
C ILE A 311 -12.71 -26.31 -2.37
N ASP A 312 -13.80 -25.60 -2.07
CA ASP A 312 -15.01 -25.58 -2.87
C ASP A 312 -14.79 -24.74 -4.14
N ILE A 313 -14.61 -25.39 -5.28
CA ILE A 313 -14.28 -24.72 -6.55
C ILE A 313 -15.42 -24.83 -7.56
N ILE A 314 -15.84 -23.68 -8.06
CA ILE A 314 -16.75 -23.53 -9.19
C ILE A 314 -15.94 -23.33 -10.48
N LEU A 315 -15.94 -24.36 -11.32
CA LEU A 315 -15.29 -24.36 -12.63
C LEU A 315 -16.25 -23.95 -13.77
N TYR A 316 -17.52 -24.31 -13.65
CA TYR A 316 -18.55 -24.02 -14.65
C TYR A 316 -19.83 -23.64 -13.91
N LYS A 317 -20.41 -22.47 -14.19
CA LYS A 317 -21.79 -22.17 -13.78
C LYS A 317 -22.73 -22.93 -14.71
N GLY A 318 -23.21 -24.09 -14.26
CA GLY A 318 -24.54 -24.54 -14.67
C GLY A 318 -25.56 -23.64 -13.98
N LEU A 319 -26.70 -23.35 -14.64
CA LEU A 319 -27.88 -22.86 -13.93
C LEU A 319 -28.05 -23.68 -12.63
N PRO A 320 -28.37 -23.07 -11.48
CA PRO A 320 -28.51 -23.81 -10.23
C PRO A 320 -29.43 -25.02 -10.45
N PRO A 321 -29.20 -26.18 -9.79
CA PRO A 321 -30.19 -27.24 -9.82
C PRO A 321 -31.48 -26.63 -9.28
N LEU A 322 -32.51 -26.61 -10.13
CA LEU A 322 -33.87 -26.41 -9.70
C LEU A 322 -34.16 -27.55 -8.72
N VAL A 323 -34.25 -27.20 -7.43
CA VAL A 323 -34.87 -28.05 -6.41
C VAL A 323 -36.09 -27.30 -5.90
#